data_AF-A0A931YXZ0-F1
#
_entry.id   AF-A0A931YXZ0-F1
#
_cell.length_a   1.000
_cell.length_b   1.000
_cell.length_c   1.000
_cell.angle_alpha   90.00
_cell.angle_beta   90.00
_cell.angle_gamma   90.00
#
_symmetry.space_group_name_H-M   'P 1'
#
loop_
_entity.id
_entity.type
_entity.pdbx_description
1 polymer ?
#
loop_
_entity_poly.entity_id
_entity_poly.type
_entity_poly.pdbx_seq_one_letter_code
_entity_poly.pdbx_strand_id
1 'polypeptide(L)'
;MANILTSLVFGGALERHPRLRVVLGESGIGWIPYVLQRMDAEWEDQFKDLALTMPPSAYWHRQCWATYQTDPIGVRLLDVLGEDRVMWGSDFPHPDGVWPDSREYIQKELGHLSEPTRRKVVGENAARLYAFPPA
;
A
#
# COMPACT_ATOMS: atom_id res chain seq x y z
N MET A 1 8.77 9.35 -1.51
CA MET A 1 7.30 9.14 -1.41
C MET A 1 6.73 9.30 -0.01
N ALA A 2 7.50 9.07 1.06
CA ALA A 2 7.02 9.31 2.44
C ALA A 2 6.42 10.71 2.64
N ASN A 3 7.08 11.75 2.13
CA ASN A 3 6.59 13.13 2.15
C ASN A 3 5.23 13.32 1.44
N ILE A 4 4.94 12.55 0.39
CA ILE A 4 3.66 12.61 -0.33
C ILE A 4 2.55 12.01 0.53
N LEU A 5 2.79 10.80 1.07
CA LEU A 5 1.83 10.15 1.97
C LEU A 5 1.54 11.03 3.20
N THR A 6 2.60 11.55 3.85
CA THR A 6 2.44 12.39 5.03
C THR A 6 1.68 13.68 4.70
N SER A 7 1.95 14.30 3.56
CA SER A 7 1.23 15.52 3.13
C SER A 7 -0.24 15.27 2.84
N LEU A 8 -0.60 14.13 2.24
CA LEU A 8 -1.99 13.78 1.98
C LEU A 8 -2.79 13.59 3.28
N VAL A 9 -2.16 12.94 4.27
CA VAL A 9 -2.77 12.68 5.58
C VAL A 9 -2.80 13.96 6.40
N PHE A 10 -1.66 14.52 6.80
CA PHE A 10 -1.60 15.68 7.69
C PHE A 10 -2.12 16.97 7.04
N GLY A 11 -2.09 17.08 5.71
CA GLY A 11 -2.77 18.15 4.99
C GLY A 11 -4.31 18.03 5.01
N GLY A 12 -4.85 16.95 5.58
CA GLY A 12 -6.28 16.69 5.74
C GLY A 12 -7.02 16.38 4.43
N ALA A 13 -6.31 16.11 3.34
CA ALA A 13 -6.94 15.81 2.05
C ALA A 13 -7.79 14.53 2.16
N LEU A 14 -7.24 13.50 2.81
CA LEU A 14 -7.92 12.23 3.01
C LEU A 14 -9.14 12.36 3.93
N GLU A 15 -9.13 13.30 4.88
CA GLU A 15 -10.28 13.59 5.74
C GLU A 15 -11.40 14.31 4.99
N ARG A 16 -11.07 15.38 4.26
CA ARG A 16 -12.06 16.15 3.50
C ARG A 16 -12.70 15.35 2.36
N HIS A 17 -12.01 14.32 1.86
CA HIS A 17 -12.46 13.51 0.74
C HIS A 17 -12.43 12.01 1.08
N PRO A 18 -13.35 11.50 1.93
CA PRO A 18 -13.29 10.12 2.42
C PRO A 18 -13.52 9.04 1.34
N ARG A 19 -13.93 9.44 0.12
CA ARG A 19 -14.09 8.57 -1.05
C ARG A 19 -12.95 8.68 -2.07
N LEU A 20 -11.98 9.57 -1.85
CA LEU A 20 -10.79 9.64 -2.69
C LEU A 20 -10.07 8.30 -2.62
N ARG A 21 -9.51 7.83 -3.73
CA ARG A 21 -8.68 6.62 -3.75
C ARG A 21 -7.29 7.02 -4.18
N VAL A 22 -6.29 6.65 -3.39
CA VAL A 22 -4.88 7.00 -3.67
C VAL A 22 -4.09 5.72 -3.89
N VAL A 23 -3.37 5.65 -5.00
CA VAL A 23 -2.42 4.56 -5.27
C VAL A 23 -1.02 5.16 -5.37
N LEU A 24 -0.12 4.69 -4.52
CA LEU A 24 1.31 4.93 -4.64
C LEU A 24 1.87 3.90 -5.63
N GLY A 25 1.96 4.30 -6.89
CA GLY A 25 2.51 3.46 -7.95
C GLY A 25 4.03 3.36 -7.84
N GLU A 26 4.57 2.17 -8.07
CA GLU A 26 6.00 1.87 -8.13
C GLU A 26 6.77 2.30 -6.86
N SER A 27 6.11 2.29 -5.70
CA SER A 27 6.63 2.95 -4.50
C SER A 27 7.49 2.09 -3.60
N GLY A 28 7.50 0.79 -3.85
CA GLY A 28 7.79 -0.19 -2.81
C GLY A 28 6.79 -0.09 -1.66
N ILE A 29 6.87 -1.01 -0.72
CA ILE A 29 5.91 -1.14 0.38
C ILE A 29 6.58 -1.23 1.76
N GLY A 30 7.86 -1.58 1.85
CA GLY A 30 8.56 -1.81 3.12
C GLY A 30 8.76 -0.57 3.99
N TRP A 31 8.75 0.63 3.41
CA TRP A 31 8.90 1.88 4.17
C TRP A 31 7.59 2.35 4.81
N ILE A 32 6.44 1.94 4.27
CA ILE A 32 5.12 2.46 4.63
C ILE A 32 4.77 2.12 6.09
N PRO A 33 4.95 0.87 6.60
CA PRO A 33 4.67 0.53 8.00
C PRO A 33 5.39 1.43 9.00
N TYR A 34 6.67 1.68 8.77
CA TYR A 34 7.46 2.57 9.62
C TYR A 34 6.91 4.01 9.61
N VAL A 35 6.57 4.53 8.43
CA VAL A 35 6.01 5.88 8.31
C VAL A 35 4.64 5.96 8.99
N LEU A 36 3.76 4.99 8.81
CA LEU A 36 2.45 4.97 9.49
C LEU A 36 2.60 4.94 11.01
N GLN A 37 3.47 4.08 11.54
CA GLN A 37 3.77 4.01 12.97
C GLN A 37 4.28 5.36 13.50
N ARG A 38 5.20 6.01 12.77
CA ARG A 38 5.72 7.33 13.16
C ARG A 38 4.64 8.38 13.11
N MET A 39 3.83 8.41 12.06
CA MET A 39 2.74 9.37 11.93
C MET A 39 1.71 9.23 13.05
N ASP A 40 1.35 8.00 13.42
CA ASP A 40 0.43 7.75 14.54
C ASP A 40 1.02 8.28 15.86
N ALA A 41 2.30 8.01 16.13
CA ALA A 41 2.98 8.52 17.34
C ALA A 41 3.02 10.05 17.39
N GLU A 42 3.38 10.71 16.28
CA GLU A 42 3.39 12.18 16.21
C GLU A 42 1.97 12.77 16.32
N TRP A 43 0.97 12.11 15.73
CA TRP A 43 -0.43 12.51 15.88
C TRP A 43 -0.90 12.37 17.31
N GLU A 44 -0.50 11.29 18.00
CA GLU A 44 -0.88 11.07 19.39
C GLU A 44 -0.28 12.09 20.36
N ASP A 45 0.95 12.55 20.09
CA ASP A 45 1.72 13.44 20.95
C ASP A 45 1.48 14.93 20.66
N GLN A 46 1.57 15.36 19.40
CA GLN A 46 1.69 16.78 19.04
C GLN A 46 0.58 17.30 18.12
N PHE A 47 -0.14 16.43 17.41
CA PHE A 47 -1.01 16.86 16.28
C PHE A 47 -2.47 16.42 16.38
N LYS A 48 -2.98 16.09 17.58
CA LYS A 48 -4.40 15.77 17.80
C LYS A 48 -5.34 16.95 17.51
N ASP A 49 -4.82 18.16 17.54
CA ASP A 49 -5.54 19.41 17.28
C ASP A 49 -5.68 19.72 15.78
N LEU A 50 -4.94 19.03 14.90
CA LEU A 50 -5.18 19.10 13.46
C LEU A 50 -6.57 18.55 13.12
N ALA A 51 -7.09 18.92 11.95
CA ALA A 51 -8.41 18.53 11.46
C ALA A 51 -8.61 17.02 11.20
N LEU A 52 -7.71 16.16 11.68
CA LEU A 52 -7.81 14.71 11.56
C LEU A 52 -8.73 14.16 12.66
N THR A 53 -9.63 13.27 12.28
CA THR A 53 -10.62 12.65 13.18
C THR A 53 -10.26 11.22 13.57
N MET A 54 -9.16 10.69 13.05
CA MET A 54 -8.65 9.34 13.32
C MET A 54 -7.12 9.29 13.21
N PRO A 55 -6.46 8.23 13.73
CA PRO A 55 -5.03 8.05 13.54
C PRO A 55 -4.64 8.03 12.05
N PRO A 56 -3.48 8.59 11.67
CA PRO A 56 -2.92 8.52 10.32
C PRO A 56 -2.99 7.15 9.63
N SER A 57 -2.68 6.06 10.34
CA SER A 57 -2.78 4.69 9.81
C SER A 57 -4.21 4.31 9.42
N ALA A 58 -5.22 4.80 10.13
CA ALA A 58 -6.62 4.55 9.79
C ALA A 58 -7.00 5.18 8.43
N TYR A 59 -6.40 6.33 8.06
CA TYR A 59 -6.58 6.90 6.74
C TYR A 59 -5.96 6.04 5.64
N TRP A 60 -4.77 5.48 5.88
CA TRP A 60 -4.15 4.52 4.96
C TRP A 60 -5.07 3.32 4.72
N HIS A 61 -5.52 2.68 5.79
CA HIS A 61 -6.41 1.52 5.69
C HIS A 61 -7.81 1.86 5.19
N ARG A 62 -8.22 3.13 5.17
CA ARG A 62 -9.50 3.54 4.57
C ARG A 62 -9.40 3.59 3.05
N GLN A 63 -8.35 4.20 2.50
CA GLN A 63 -8.41 4.72 1.14
C GLN A 63 -7.08 4.85 0.37
N CYS A 64 -6.01 4.22 0.86
CA CYS A 64 -4.72 4.20 0.19
C CYS A 64 -4.31 2.78 -0.22
N TRP A 65 -3.54 2.69 -1.29
CA TRP A 65 -2.91 1.48 -1.78
C TRP A 65 -1.49 1.78 -2.24
N ALA A 66 -0.65 0.75 -2.35
CA ALA A 66 0.67 0.85 -2.98
C ALA A 66 0.94 -0.34 -3.89
N THR A 67 1.81 -0.11 -4.88
CA THR A 67 2.31 -1.18 -5.74
C THR A 67 3.80 -1.40 -5.56
N TYR A 68 4.24 -2.62 -5.89
CA TYR A 68 5.64 -3.02 -5.88
C TYR A 68 5.89 -4.14 -6.89
N GLN A 69 7.13 -4.25 -7.36
CA GLN A 69 7.61 -5.32 -8.24
C GLN A 69 8.36 -6.39 -7.46
N THR A 70 9.28 -5.97 -6.58
CA THR A 70 10.08 -6.78 -5.65
C THR A 70 10.28 -6.00 -4.36
N ASP A 71 9.87 -6.57 -3.22
CA ASP A 71 10.11 -5.95 -1.91
C ASP A 71 10.02 -7.00 -0.78
N PRO A 72 11.09 -7.81 -0.59
CA PRO A 72 11.09 -8.85 0.44
C PRO A 72 10.92 -8.33 1.87
N ILE A 73 11.23 -7.05 2.12
CA ILE A 73 11.02 -6.43 3.44
C ILE A 73 9.54 -6.09 3.60
N GLY A 74 8.92 -5.42 2.63
CA GLY A 74 7.51 -5.08 2.70
C GLY A 74 6.58 -6.30 2.72
N VAL A 75 6.95 -7.39 2.03
CA VAL A 75 6.20 -8.65 2.11
C VAL A 75 6.15 -9.22 3.54
N ARG A 76 7.21 -9.04 4.33
CA ARG A 76 7.24 -9.45 5.75
C ARG A 76 6.34 -8.59 6.65
N LEU A 77 5.91 -7.43 6.17
CA LEU A 77 5.14 -6.44 6.93
C LEU A 77 3.70 -6.29 6.38
N LEU A 78 3.22 -7.27 5.60
CA LEU A 78 1.89 -7.24 4.98
C LEU A 78 0.75 -7.15 6.00
N ASP A 79 0.94 -7.71 7.19
CA ASP A 79 -0.01 -7.62 8.30
C ASP A 79 -0.18 -6.18 8.79
N VAL A 80 0.91 -5.42 8.87
CA VAL A 80 0.87 -3.99 9.23
C VAL A 80 0.34 -3.13 8.08
N LEU A 81 0.72 -3.43 6.84
CA LEU A 81 0.20 -2.72 5.65
C LEU A 81 -1.30 -2.95 5.44
N GLY A 82 -1.78 -4.12 5.84
CA GLY A 82 -3.03 -4.71 5.39
C GLY A 82 -2.90 -5.26 3.98
N GLU A 83 -2.96 -6.59 3.84
CA GLU A 83 -2.86 -7.29 2.55
C GLU A 83 -3.89 -6.79 1.51
N ASP A 84 -5.01 -6.22 1.94
CA ASP A 84 -6.04 -5.60 1.09
C ASP A 84 -5.63 -4.25 0.45
N ARG A 85 -4.48 -3.70 0.87
CA ARG A 85 -3.94 -2.39 0.45
C ARG A 85 -2.71 -2.49 -0.46
N VAL A 86 -2.30 -3.71 -0.80
CA VAL A 86 -1.08 -3.98 -1.59
C VAL A 86 -1.45 -4.61 -2.93
N MET A 87 -0.83 -4.15 -4.01
CA MET A 87 -1.01 -4.70 -5.35
C MET A 87 0.35 -4.97 -5.98
N TRP A 88 0.62 -6.21 -6.36
CA TRP A 88 1.82 -6.53 -7.14
C TRP A 88 1.67 -5.98 -8.57
N GLY A 89 2.76 -5.46 -9.14
CA GLY A 89 2.81 -5.01 -10.52
C GLY A 89 4.18 -5.30 -11.13
N SER A 90 4.26 -5.63 -12.41
CA SER A 90 5.54 -5.99 -13.05
C SER A 90 6.40 -4.79 -13.43
N ASP A 91 5.78 -3.62 -13.54
CA ASP A 91 6.35 -2.38 -14.07
C ASP A 91 6.94 -2.52 -15.49
N PHE A 92 6.23 -3.25 -16.34
CA PHE A 92 6.63 -3.38 -17.74
C PHE A 92 6.36 -2.08 -18.50
N PRO A 93 7.26 -1.62 -19.39
CA PRO A 93 8.51 -2.25 -19.85
C PRO A 93 9.76 -1.64 -19.22
N HIS A 94 9.70 -1.14 -17.99
CA HIS A 94 10.82 -0.43 -17.39
C HIS A 94 12.05 -1.35 -17.22
N PRO A 95 13.28 -0.81 -17.37
CA PRO A 95 14.51 -1.59 -17.23
C PRO A 95 14.71 -2.20 -15.83
N ASP A 96 14.14 -1.58 -14.81
CA ASP A 96 14.15 -2.01 -13.41
C ASP A 96 12.88 -2.78 -13.00
N GLY A 97 11.97 -3.04 -13.96
CA GLY A 97 10.86 -3.98 -13.80
C GLY A 97 11.32 -5.44 -13.77
N VAL A 98 10.36 -6.36 -13.57
CA VAL A 98 10.62 -7.80 -13.41
C VAL A 98 10.16 -8.65 -14.61
N TRP A 99 9.87 -8.02 -15.74
CA TRP A 99 9.56 -8.73 -16.98
C TRP A 99 10.84 -9.27 -17.64
N PRO A 100 10.87 -10.50 -18.19
CA PRO A 100 9.77 -11.46 -18.37
C PRO A 100 9.55 -12.44 -17.20
N ASP A 101 10.30 -12.31 -16.12
CA ASP A 101 10.39 -13.30 -15.04
C ASP A 101 9.32 -13.13 -13.93
N SER A 102 8.20 -12.47 -14.25
CA SER A 102 7.15 -12.10 -13.29
C SER A 102 6.67 -13.27 -12.41
N ARG A 103 6.48 -14.44 -13.00
CA ARG A 103 6.03 -15.64 -12.26
C ARG A 103 7.08 -16.13 -11.25
N GLU A 104 8.35 -16.02 -11.58
CA GLU A 104 9.45 -16.42 -10.70
C GLU A 104 9.53 -15.49 -9.48
N TYR A 105 9.47 -14.17 -9.70
CA TYR A 105 9.49 -13.19 -8.60
C TYR A 105 8.28 -13.35 -7.67
N ILE A 106 7.07 -13.52 -8.23
CA ILE A 106 5.87 -13.79 -7.44
C ILE A 106 6.05 -15.07 -6.60
N GLN A 107 6.53 -16.16 -7.19
CA GLN A 107 6.71 -17.42 -6.46
C GLN A 107 7.79 -17.30 -5.37
N LYS A 108 8.91 -16.62 -5.66
CA LYS A 108 10.00 -16.40 -4.72
C LYS A 108 9.57 -15.59 -3.51
N GLU A 109 8.83 -14.50 -3.73
CA GLU A 109 8.47 -13.57 -2.65
C GLU A 109 7.18 -13.95 -1.95
N LEU A 110 6.17 -14.44 -2.67
CA LEU A 110 4.84 -14.69 -2.11
C LEU A 110 4.54 -16.18 -1.92
N GLY A 111 5.37 -17.08 -2.45
CA GLY A 111 5.08 -18.52 -2.45
C GLY A 111 4.86 -19.14 -1.07
N HIS A 112 5.42 -18.53 -0.03
CA HIS A 112 5.27 -18.94 1.37
C HIS A 112 3.99 -18.42 2.05
N LEU A 113 3.26 -17.50 1.42
CA LEU A 113 2.01 -16.95 1.94
C LEU A 113 0.83 -17.85 1.61
N SER A 114 -0.27 -17.65 2.35
CA SER A 114 -1.53 -18.35 2.11
C SER A 114 -2.07 -18.07 0.70
N GLU A 115 -2.79 -19.04 0.12
CA GLU A 115 -3.43 -18.83 -1.18
C GLU A 115 -4.36 -17.60 -1.20
N PRO A 116 -5.22 -17.35 -0.19
CA PRO A 116 -6.04 -16.14 -0.15
C PRO A 116 -5.22 -14.84 -0.19
N THR A 117 -4.14 -14.74 0.59
CA THR A 117 -3.26 -13.56 0.60
C THR A 117 -2.62 -13.34 -0.77
N ARG A 118 -2.09 -14.41 -1.39
CA ARG A 118 -1.48 -14.32 -2.73
C ARG A 118 -2.47 -13.83 -3.77
N ARG A 119 -3.71 -14.35 -3.77
CA ARG A 119 -4.76 -13.94 -4.69
C ARG A 119 -5.11 -12.46 -4.55
N LYS A 120 -5.25 -11.98 -3.31
CA LYS A 120 -5.45 -10.55 -3.01
C LYS A 120 -4.36 -9.68 -3.62
N VAL A 121 -3.11 -9.97 -3.27
CA VAL A 121 -1.95 -9.15 -3.64
C VAL A 121 -1.69 -9.18 -5.15
N VAL A 122 -1.82 -10.33 -5.79
CA VAL A 122 -1.48 -10.50 -7.22
C VAL A 122 -2.59 -10.05 -8.17
N GLY A 123 -3.86 -9.99 -7.72
CA GLY A 123 -4.95 -9.62 -8.63
C GLY A 123 -6.23 -9.08 -8.02
N GLU A 124 -6.75 -9.66 -6.93
CA GLU A 124 -8.11 -9.32 -6.47
C GLU A 124 -8.21 -7.90 -5.92
N ASN A 125 -7.14 -7.37 -5.32
CA ASN A 125 -7.10 -5.98 -4.87
C ASN A 125 -7.23 -5.00 -6.03
N ALA A 126 -6.48 -5.24 -7.12
CA ALA A 126 -6.56 -4.43 -8.33
C ALA A 126 -7.95 -4.57 -8.99
N ALA A 127 -8.46 -5.79 -9.12
CA ALA A 127 -9.78 -6.03 -9.69
C ALA A 127 -10.88 -5.30 -8.91
N ARG A 128 -10.85 -5.36 -7.58
CA ARG A 128 -11.79 -4.64 -6.71
C ARG A 128 -11.64 -3.12 -6.79
N LEU A 129 -10.40 -2.61 -6.81
CA LEU A 129 -10.13 -1.18 -6.83
C LEU A 129 -10.55 -0.54 -8.15
N TYR A 130 -10.25 -1.20 -9.28
CA TYR A 130 -10.50 -0.70 -10.63
C TYR A 130 -11.80 -1.23 -11.25
N ALA A 131 -12.56 -2.02 -10.50
CA ALA A 131 -13.83 -2.62 -10.92
C ALA A 131 -13.70 -3.46 -12.21
N PHE A 132 -12.65 -4.28 -12.28
CA PHE A 132 -12.54 -5.28 -13.34
C PHE A 132 -13.58 -6.39 -13.17
N PRO A 133 -14.08 -6.97 -14.27
CA PRO A 133 -14.96 -8.12 -14.18
C PRO A 133 -14.26 -9.28 -13.46
N PRO A 134 -15.02 -10.19 -12.82
CA PRO A 134 -14.45 -11.41 -12.25
C PRO A 134 -13.74 -12.20 -13.35
N ALA A 135 -12.59 -12.79 -13.01
CA ALA A 135 -11.88 -13.73 -13.87
C ALA A 135 -12.62 -15.07 -13.97
#